data_AF-A0A482RHV3-F1
#
_entry.id   AF-A0A482RHV3-F1
#
_cell.length_a   1.000
_cell.length_b   1.000
_cell.length_c   1.000
_cell.angle_alpha   90.00
_cell.angle_beta   90.00
_cell.angle_gamma   90.00
#
_symmetry.space_group_name_H-M   'P 1'
#
loop_
_entity.id
_entity.type
_entity.pdbx_description
1 polymer ?
#
loop_
_entity_poly.entity_id
_entity_poly.type
_entity_poly.pdbx_seq_one_letter_code
_entity_poly.pdbx_strand_id
1 'polypeptide(L)'
;MLATRAVARDVEEGADVVMVKPGMPYMDIIRDTANSVTLPVAVYQVSGEYAMLYHAATAGAFSLERAVMESLLCTSCCPLPLGCRAPAHTSRAHPLHVPPHMRAGFKRAGATILITYFAPDVLKWLKASAATAAAHRS
;
A
#
# COMPACT_ATOMS: atom_id res chain seq x y z
N MET A 1 -4.96 -19.10 -13.40
CA MET A 1 -5.09 -19.30 -11.94
C MET A 1 -6.57 -19.25 -11.55
N LEU A 2 -7.01 -19.89 -10.45
CA LEU A 2 -8.42 -19.85 -10.00
C LEU A 2 -8.91 -18.42 -9.73
N ALA A 3 -8.06 -17.56 -9.16
CA ALA A 3 -8.38 -16.17 -8.87
C ALA A 3 -8.82 -15.39 -10.13
N THR A 4 -8.03 -15.42 -11.20
CA THR A 4 -8.36 -14.75 -12.46
C THR A 4 -9.68 -15.24 -13.08
N ARG A 5 -9.98 -16.54 -12.93
CA ARG A 5 -11.25 -17.11 -13.43
C ARG A 5 -12.45 -16.65 -12.63
N ALA A 6 -12.31 -16.56 -11.30
CA ALA A 6 -13.35 -16.03 -10.43
C ALA A 6 -13.61 -14.55 -10.74
N VAL A 7 -12.54 -13.76 -10.88
CA VAL A 7 -12.64 -12.35 -11.26
C VAL A 7 -13.33 -12.16 -12.60
N ALA A 8 -12.97 -12.95 -13.62
CA ALA A 8 -13.61 -12.86 -14.94
C ALA A 8 -15.11 -13.16 -14.85
N ARG A 9 -15.50 -14.15 -14.05
CA ARG A 9 -16.90 -14.47 -13.80
C ARG A 9 -17.63 -13.33 -13.07
N ASP A 10 -17.04 -12.74 -12.04
CA ASP A 10 -17.65 -11.61 -11.30
C ASP A 10 -17.86 -10.40 -12.23
N VAL A 11 -16.94 -10.17 -13.16
CA VAL A 11 -17.07 -9.13 -14.20
C VAL A 11 -18.22 -9.45 -15.15
N GLU A 12 -18.37 -10.71 -15.60
CA GLU A 12 -19.49 -11.16 -16.44
C GLU A 12 -20.84 -11.07 -15.72
N GLU A 13 -20.86 -11.28 -14.41
CA GLU A 13 -22.04 -11.12 -13.54
C GLU A 13 -22.38 -9.63 -13.28
N GLY A 14 -21.56 -8.69 -13.77
CA GLY A 14 -21.83 -7.25 -13.73
C GLY A 14 -21.28 -6.53 -12.50
N ALA A 15 -20.20 -7.02 -11.89
CA ALA A 15 -19.53 -6.32 -10.80
C ALA A 15 -18.94 -4.97 -11.26
N ASP A 16 -19.13 -3.91 -10.46
CA ASP A 16 -18.52 -2.60 -10.72
C ASP A 16 -17.09 -2.46 -10.17
N VAL A 17 -16.76 -3.26 -9.15
CA VAL A 17 -15.48 -3.25 -8.44
C VAL A 17 -15.10 -4.69 -8.10
N VAL A 18 -13.84 -5.03 -8.35
CA VAL A 18 -13.28 -6.34 -7.98
C VAL A 18 -12.49 -6.18 -6.70
N MET A 19 -12.64 -7.10 -5.75
CA MET A 19 -11.92 -7.04 -4.47
C MET A 19 -11.04 -8.26 -4.24
N VAL A 20 -9.82 -8.04 -3.76
CA VAL A 20 -8.93 -9.09 -3.26
C VAL A 20 -8.85 -9.04 -1.74
N LYS A 21 -9.04 -10.20 -1.11
CA LYS A 21 -8.94 -10.41 0.32
C LYS A 21 -8.32 -11.77 0.59
N PRO A 22 -7.32 -11.90 1.48
CA PRO A 22 -6.58 -10.85 2.21
C PRO A 22 -5.59 -10.06 1.34
N GLY A 23 -4.97 -9.02 1.90
CA GLY A 23 -4.18 -8.03 1.17
C GLY A 23 -2.69 -8.39 1.07
N MET A 24 -1.92 -8.18 2.14
CA MET A 24 -0.45 -8.29 2.12
C MET A 24 0.10 -9.62 1.56
N PRO A 25 -0.46 -10.81 1.89
CA PRO A 25 0.08 -12.07 1.39
C PRO A 25 -0.24 -12.35 -0.08
N TYR A 26 -1.16 -11.60 -0.70
CA TYR A 26 -1.65 -11.84 -2.07
C TYR A 26 -1.41 -10.64 -3.01
N MET A 27 -0.29 -9.91 -2.81
CA MET A 27 0.08 -8.78 -3.67
C MET A 27 0.35 -9.17 -5.12
N ASP A 28 0.76 -10.40 -5.37
CA ASP A 28 0.86 -11.02 -6.69
C ASP A 28 -0.52 -11.16 -7.35
N ILE A 29 -1.50 -11.69 -6.62
CA ILE A 29 -2.88 -11.82 -7.12
C ILE A 29 -3.51 -10.45 -7.38
N ILE A 30 -3.26 -9.45 -6.53
CA ILE A 30 -3.73 -8.07 -6.75
C ILE A 30 -3.19 -7.54 -8.07
N ARG A 31 -1.91 -7.79 -8.35
CA ARG A 31 -1.26 -7.36 -9.59
C ARG A 31 -1.80 -8.08 -10.81
N ASP A 32 -1.95 -9.40 -10.73
CA ASP A 32 -2.52 -10.19 -11.82
C ASP A 32 -3.97 -9.77 -12.11
N THR A 33 -4.75 -9.54 -11.05
CA THR A 33 -6.12 -9.04 -11.15
C THR A 33 -6.16 -7.68 -11.83
N ALA A 34 -5.36 -6.71 -11.36
CA ALA A 34 -5.29 -5.37 -11.91
C ALA A 34 -4.82 -5.33 -13.38
N ASN A 35 -4.00 -6.30 -13.80
CA ASN A 35 -3.59 -6.44 -15.20
C ASN A 35 -4.66 -7.12 -16.08
N SER A 36 -5.56 -7.89 -15.47
CA SER A 36 -6.55 -8.71 -16.18
C SER A 36 -7.90 -8.03 -16.39
N VAL A 37 -8.24 -7.00 -15.60
CA VAL A 37 -9.52 -6.29 -15.67
C VAL A 37 -9.32 -4.78 -15.77
N THR A 38 -10.29 -4.09 -16.39
CA THR A 38 -10.33 -2.62 -16.46
C THR A 38 -11.06 -1.98 -15.28
N LEU A 39 -11.75 -2.78 -14.47
CA LEU A 39 -12.49 -2.32 -13.30
C LEU A 39 -11.54 -1.92 -12.16
N PRO A 40 -11.96 -0.98 -11.28
CA PRO A 40 -11.21 -0.67 -10.07
C PRO A 40 -11.00 -1.91 -9.21
N VAL A 41 -9.75 -2.12 -8.78
CA VAL A 41 -9.41 -3.19 -7.83
C VAL A 41 -9.35 -2.62 -6.41
N ALA A 42 -10.18 -3.19 -5.53
CA ALA A 42 -10.18 -2.95 -4.10
C ALA A 42 -9.35 -4.01 -3.36
N VAL A 43 -8.70 -3.61 -2.28
CA VAL A 43 -7.99 -4.53 -1.39
C VAL A 43 -8.49 -4.36 0.02
N TYR A 44 -8.73 -5.49 0.70
CA TYR A 44 -9.11 -5.51 2.10
C TYR A 44 -7.95 -6.00 2.96
N GLN A 45 -7.37 -5.09 3.76
CA GLN A 45 -6.40 -5.45 4.78
C GLN A 45 -7.13 -6.09 5.97
N VAL A 46 -7.01 -7.41 6.10
CA VAL A 46 -7.79 -8.17 7.09
C VAL A 46 -7.40 -7.86 8.52
N SER A 47 -8.29 -8.21 9.46
CA SER A 47 -8.06 -8.03 10.89
C SER A 47 -6.79 -8.73 11.39
N GLY A 48 -6.46 -9.90 10.84
CA GLY A 48 -5.21 -10.60 11.16
C GLY A 48 -3.95 -9.83 10.75
N GLU A 49 -3.98 -9.16 9.59
CA GLU A 49 -2.90 -8.30 9.12
C GLU A 49 -2.75 -7.05 10.00
N TYR A 50 -3.89 -6.46 10.40
CA TYR A 50 -3.91 -5.36 11.36
C TYR A 50 -3.31 -5.75 12.71
N ALA A 51 -3.78 -6.86 13.29
CA ALA A 51 -3.32 -7.34 14.59
C ALA A 51 -1.83 -7.70 14.55
N MET A 52 -1.35 -8.30 13.45
CA MET A 52 0.07 -8.60 13.24
C MET A 52 0.93 -7.33 13.30
N LEU A 53 0.57 -6.28 12.54
CA LEU A 53 1.31 -5.03 12.54
C LEU A 53 1.24 -4.31 13.87
N TYR A 54 0.06 -4.29 14.50
CA TYR A 54 -0.15 -3.68 15.80
C TYR A 54 0.71 -4.35 16.88
N HIS A 55 0.64 -5.67 17.02
CA HIS A 55 1.37 -6.39 18.06
C HIS A 55 2.87 -6.36 17.84
N ALA A 56 3.35 -6.51 16.59
CA ALA A 56 4.77 -6.41 16.29
C ALA A 56 5.34 -5.00 16.60
N ALA A 57 4.56 -3.94 16.35
CA ALA A 57 4.94 -2.59 16.74
C ALA A 57 4.93 -2.39 18.26
N THR A 58 3.93 -2.92 18.97
CA THR A 58 3.91 -2.85 20.45
C THR A 58 5.05 -3.64 21.10
N ALA A 59 5.53 -4.70 20.45
CA ALA A 59 6.71 -5.45 20.86
C ALA A 59 8.04 -4.74 20.52
N GLY A 60 7.99 -3.57 19.88
CA GLY A 60 9.17 -2.77 19.54
C GLY A 60 9.95 -3.26 18.31
N ALA A 61 9.39 -4.18 17.51
CA ALA A 61 10.08 -4.70 16.32
C ALA A 61 10.27 -3.63 15.24
N PHE A 62 9.31 -2.70 15.09
CA PHE A 62 9.34 -1.60 14.13
C PHE A 62 8.35 -0.50 14.51
N SER A 63 8.45 0.67 13.87
CA SER A 63 7.46 1.73 14.04
C SER A 63 6.18 1.43 13.26
N LEU A 64 5.04 1.51 13.94
CA LEU A 64 3.73 1.21 13.37
C LEU A 64 3.42 2.09 12.15
N GLU A 65 3.63 3.39 12.29
CA GLU A 65 3.40 4.36 11.21
C GLU A 65 4.18 4.00 9.95
N ARG A 66 5.48 3.67 10.09
CA ARG A 66 6.32 3.34 8.94
C ARG A 66 5.89 2.04 8.28
N ALA A 67 5.64 0.99 9.06
CA ALA A 67 5.25 -0.31 8.55
C ALA A 67 3.89 -0.24 7.81
N VAL A 68 2.93 0.50 8.37
CA VAL A 68 1.63 0.74 7.72
C VAL A 68 1.84 1.57 6.44
N MET A 69 2.53 2.71 6.51
CA MET A 69 2.73 3.56 5.33
C MET A 69 3.49 2.85 4.20
N GLU A 70 4.43 1.97 4.53
CA GLU A 70 5.12 1.12 3.56
C GLU A 70 4.16 0.11 2.90
N SER A 71 3.33 -0.56 3.70
CA SER A 71 2.31 -1.51 3.20
C SER A 71 1.29 -0.85 2.26
N LEU A 72 0.97 0.43 2.49
CA LEU A 72 -0.02 1.18 1.72
C LEU A 72 0.55 1.75 0.42
N LEU A 73 1.61 2.55 0.54
CA LEU A 73 2.05 3.49 -0.49
C LEU A 73 3.46 3.16 -1.00
N CYS A 74 4.20 2.29 -0.33
CA CYS A 74 5.61 2.06 -0.59
C CYS A 74 6.45 3.36 -0.49
N THR A 75 6.44 3.99 0.69
CA THR A 75 7.14 5.27 0.93
C THR A 75 8.67 5.18 0.82
N SER A 76 9.26 4.00 0.97
CA SER A 76 10.70 3.72 0.81
C SER A 76 11.21 3.83 -0.64
N CYS A 77 10.32 4.08 -1.61
CA CYS A 77 10.64 4.02 -3.04
C CYS A 77 11.13 5.34 -3.66
N CYS A 78 10.74 6.49 -3.08
CA CYS A 78 10.73 7.87 -3.61
C CYS A 78 9.29 8.41 -3.44
N PRO A 79 9.07 9.62 -2.91
CA PRO A 79 7.76 9.99 -2.37
C PRO A 79 6.84 10.58 -3.45
N LEU A 80 5.55 10.26 -3.31
CA LEU A 80 4.39 11.02 -3.79
C LEU A 80 4.03 10.95 -5.29
N PRO A 81 2.72 11.06 -5.60
CA PRO A 81 2.17 11.07 -6.97
C PRO A 81 2.47 12.37 -7.75
N LEU A 82 3.41 13.20 -7.29
CA LEU A 82 3.71 14.52 -7.83
C LEU A 82 5.18 14.59 -8.29
N GLY A 83 5.45 14.05 -9.48
CA GLY A 83 6.39 14.57 -10.47
C GLY A 83 7.78 15.10 -10.04
N CYS A 84 8.40 14.61 -8.97
CA CYS A 84 9.76 15.05 -8.60
C CYS A 84 10.83 14.10 -9.15
N ARG A 85 11.73 14.63 -10.00
CA ARG A 85 12.99 13.98 -10.35
C ARG A 85 13.77 13.71 -9.06
N ALA A 86 14.24 12.47 -8.89
CA ALA A 86 15.08 12.08 -7.77
C ALA A 86 16.30 13.01 -7.66
N PRO A 87 16.65 13.54 -6.48
CA PRO A 87 18.01 14.01 -6.26
C PRO A 87 18.89 12.77 -6.14
N ALA A 88 19.84 12.65 -7.07
CA ALA A 88 20.98 11.76 -6.91
C ALA A 88 21.67 12.08 -5.57
N HIS A 89 21.98 11.03 -4.80
CA HIS A 89 22.85 11.08 -3.62
C HIS A 89 22.47 12.08 -2.51
N THR A 90 21.81 11.59 -1.45
CA THR A 90 22.12 12.07 -0.09
C THR A 90 22.33 10.91 0.87
N SER A 91 23.45 11.02 1.57
CA SER A 91 24.20 10.02 2.33
C SER A 91 23.66 9.79 3.74
N ARG A 92 22.47 9.20 3.87
CA ARG A 92 22.11 8.50 5.11
C ARG A 92 21.51 7.15 4.77
N ALA A 93 22.36 6.12 4.82
CA ALA A 93 21.95 4.73 4.80
C ALA A 93 20.92 4.51 5.93
N HIS A 94 19.65 4.43 5.56
CA HIS A 94 18.61 3.92 6.44
C HIS A 94 18.70 2.38 6.43
N PRO A 95 18.49 1.67 7.56
CA PRO A 95 18.88 0.26 7.70
C PRO A 95 18.13 -0.75 6.81
N LEU A 96 17.15 -0.31 6.00
CA LEU A 96 16.44 -1.14 5.03
C LEU A 96 16.47 -0.47 3.65
N HIS A 97 17.58 -0.60 2.93
CA HIS A 97 17.58 -0.41 1.49
C HIS A 97 16.92 -1.63 0.83
N VAL A 98 15.59 -1.62 0.71
CA VAL A 98 14.84 -2.69 0.06
C VAL A 98 14.91 -2.48 -1.45
N PRO A 99 15.43 -3.45 -2.23
CA PRO A 99 15.57 -3.31 -3.67
C PRO A 99 14.17 -3.19 -4.34
N PRO A 100 14.06 -2.52 -5.50
CA PRO A 100 12.77 -2.14 -6.09
C PRO A 100 11.81 -3.30 -6.36
N HIS A 101 12.32 -4.51 -6.60
CA HIS A 101 11.53 -5.73 -6.78
C HIS A 101 10.98 -6.31 -5.46
N MET A 102 11.53 -5.90 -4.32
CA MET A 102 11.21 -6.39 -2.98
C MET A 102 10.46 -5.36 -2.14
N ARG A 103 10.27 -4.15 -2.68
CA ARG A 103 9.42 -3.13 -2.08
C ARG A 103 7.99 -3.70 -1.98
N ALA A 104 7.23 -3.44 -0.90
CA ALA A 104 5.83 -3.87 -0.68
C ALA A 104 4.89 -2.65 -0.75
N GLY A 105 3.64 -2.78 -1.20
CA GLY A 105 2.72 -1.63 -1.33
C GLY A 105 1.46 -1.91 -2.15
N PHE A 106 0.29 -1.80 -1.53
CA PHE A 106 -1.01 -2.03 -2.21
C PHE A 106 -1.21 -1.13 -3.43
N LYS A 107 -0.86 0.16 -3.31
CA LYS A 107 -0.98 1.09 -4.43
C LYS A 107 -0.09 0.70 -5.62
N ARG A 108 1.09 0.15 -5.33
CA ARG A 108 2.03 -0.33 -6.36
C ARG A 108 1.59 -1.64 -6.99
N ALA A 109 0.91 -2.51 -6.22
CA ALA A 109 0.34 -3.74 -6.73
C ALA A 109 -0.85 -3.50 -7.70
N GLY A 110 -1.36 -2.27 -7.80
CA GLY A 110 -2.47 -1.92 -8.69
C GLY A 110 -3.80 -1.70 -7.98
N ALA A 111 -3.82 -1.73 -6.65
CA ALA A 111 -5.03 -1.41 -5.88
C ALA A 111 -5.37 0.08 -6.00
N THR A 112 -6.62 0.36 -6.36
CA THR A 112 -7.16 1.72 -6.42
C THR A 112 -7.90 2.09 -5.15
N ILE A 113 -8.59 1.11 -4.55
CA ILE A 113 -9.37 1.27 -3.33
C ILE A 113 -8.74 0.41 -2.24
N LEU A 114 -8.64 0.96 -1.03
CA LEU A 114 -8.16 0.21 0.13
C LEU A 114 -9.15 0.30 1.29
N ILE A 115 -9.45 -0.85 1.85
CA ILE A 115 -10.26 -1.01 3.05
C ILE A 115 -9.34 -1.50 4.16
N THR A 116 -9.12 -0.67 5.18
CA THR A 116 -8.19 -0.96 6.28
C THR A 116 -8.70 -0.38 7.60
N TYR A 117 -8.39 -1.07 8.70
CA TYR A 117 -8.61 -0.59 10.05
C TYR A 117 -7.69 0.58 10.44
N PHE A 118 -6.56 0.78 9.74
CA PHE A 118 -5.65 1.90 9.97
C PHE A 118 -6.12 3.22 9.32
N ALA A 119 -7.25 3.24 8.62
CA ALA A 119 -7.77 4.43 7.94
C ALA A 119 -7.78 5.71 8.81
N PRO A 120 -8.26 5.70 10.07
CA PRO A 120 -8.25 6.92 10.91
C PRO A 120 -6.83 7.38 11.24
N ASP A 121 -5.87 6.48 11.45
CA ASP A 121 -4.51 6.84 11.81
C ASP A 121 -3.71 7.33 10.60
N VAL A 122 -3.89 6.67 9.45
CA VAL A 122 -3.34 7.08 8.17
C VAL A 122 -3.79 8.50 7.81
N LEU A 123 -5.07 8.81 8.01
CA LEU A 123 -5.57 10.17 7.76
C LEU A 123 -4.89 11.21 8.65
N LYS A 124 -4.61 10.90 9.93
CA LYS A 124 -3.88 11.79 10.82
C LYS A 124 -2.44 12.01 10.34
N TRP A 125 -1.74 10.93 9.97
CA TRP A 125 -0.36 10.99 9.50
C TRP A 125 -0.21 11.73 8.17
N LEU A 126 -1.16 11.55 7.24
CA LEU A 126 -1.18 12.28 5.97
C LEU A 126 -1.40 13.79 6.19
N LYS A 127 -2.33 14.18 7.07
CA LYS A 127 -2.55 15.58 7.43
C LYS A 127 -1.34 16.20 8.10
N ALA A 128 -0.71 15.49 9.03
CA ALA A 128 0.52 15.94 9.70
C ALA A 128 1.66 16.15 8.67
N SER A 129 1.86 15.19 7.77
CA SER A 129 2.87 15.27 6.71
C SER A 129 2.63 16.44 5.76
N ALA A 130 1.37 16.69 5.39
CA ALA A 130 1.00 17.82 4.52
C ALA A 130 1.25 19.17 5.20
N ALA A 131 0.97 19.29 6.50
CA ALA A 131 1.24 20.49 7.28
C ALA A 131 2.76 20.78 7.37
N THR A 132 3.57 19.76 7.64
CA THR A 132 5.04 19.89 7.65
C THR A 132 5.58 20.30 6.28
N ALA A 133 5.05 19.73 5.19
CA ALA A 133 5.47 20.07 3.84
C ALA A 133 5.07 21.51 3.43
N ALA A 134 3.97 22.04 3.94
CA ALA A 134 3.57 23.43 3.72
C ALA A 134 4.51 24.41 4.44
N ALA A 135 4.91 24.10 5.68
CA ALA A 135 5.84 24.93 6.46
C ALA A 135 7.27 24.99 5.90
N HIS A 136 7.68 24.01 5.09
CA HIS A 136 9.01 23.98 4.47
C HIS A 136 9.08 24.71 3.12
N ARG A 137 7.94 25.19 2.61
CA ARG A 137 7.83 25.96 1.36
C ARG A 137 7.69 27.47 1.57
N SER A 138 7.72 27.92 2.83
CA SER A 138 7.63 29.32 3.27
C SER A 138 8.97 29.83 3.79
#